data_AF-A0A7X8AJL4-F1
#
_entry.id   AF-A0A7X8AJL4-F1
#
_cell.length_a   1.000
_cell.length_b   1.000
_cell.length_c   1.000
_cell.angle_alpha   90.00
_cell.angle_beta   90.00
_cell.angle_gamma   90.00
#
_symmetry.space_group_name_H-M   'P 1'
#
loop_
_entity.id
_entity.type
_entity.pdbx_description
1 polymer ?
#
loop_
_entity_poly.entity_id
_entity_poly.type
_entity_poly.pdbx_seq_one_letter_code
_entity_poly.pdbx_strand_id
1 'polypeptide(L)'
;MKTWVFLLLLIVATGMQYVLPQVWAPLRFMDFILILTFHAATRSTPLQSVWRGWLAGLAHDLTLSPFYPLGIQATTKMAAGFLSRLACRRINMDHPALQSLFVFVLACANNLAVVGLFIIFGQTCPAQSPIPLLLGAAATACGNVVVRMLIVRPPADLFEVEQP
;
A
#
# COMPACT_ATOMS: atom_id res chain seq x y z
N MET A 1 -16.02 -3.09 1.87
CA MET A 1 -15.54 -3.66 0.58
C MET A 1 -15.63 -5.18 0.62
N LYS A 2 -16.34 -5.78 -0.35
CA LYS A 2 -16.44 -7.24 -0.50
C LYS A 2 -15.07 -7.85 -0.80
N THR A 3 -14.82 -9.06 -0.31
CA THR A 3 -13.51 -9.75 -0.44
C THR A 3 -13.12 -9.97 -1.90
N TRP A 4 -14.06 -10.38 -2.76
CA TRP A 4 -13.77 -10.57 -4.19
C TRP A 4 -13.37 -9.29 -4.91
N VAL A 5 -13.95 -8.14 -4.53
CA VAL A 5 -13.55 -6.83 -5.07
C VAL A 5 -12.12 -6.48 -4.65
N PHE A 6 -11.76 -6.77 -3.39
CA PHE A 6 -10.37 -6.60 -2.93
C PHE A 6 -9.39 -7.46 -3.74
N LEU A 7 -9.72 -8.74 -3.95
CA LEU A 7 -8.86 -9.66 -4.69
C LEU A 7 -8.69 -9.22 -6.15
N LEU A 8 -9.75 -8.78 -6.81
CA LEU A 8 -9.68 -8.24 -8.17
C LEU A 8 -8.79 -7.00 -8.23
N LEU A 9 -8.99 -6.05 -7.32
CA LEU A 9 -8.15 -4.85 -7.22
C LEU A 9 -6.69 -5.20 -6.89
N LEU A 10 -6.46 -6.25 -6.09
CA LEU A 10 -5.12 -6.72 -5.78
C LEU A 10 -4.42 -7.25 -7.03
N ILE A 11 -5.09 -8.09 -7.82
CA ILE A 11 -4.56 -8.58 -9.10
C ILE A 11 -4.20 -7.40 -10.02
N VAL A 12 -5.08 -6.40 -10.13
CA VAL A 12 -4.84 -5.20 -10.94
C VAL A 12 -3.65 -4.42 -10.38
N ALA A 13 -3.58 -4.17 -9.07
CA ALA A 13 -2.49 -3.44 -8.44
C ALA A 13 -1.14 -4.15 -8.59
N THR A 14 -1.13 -5.48 -8.46
CA THR A 14 0.05 -6.33 -8.68
C THR A 14 0.51 -6.29 -10.13
N GLY A 15 -0.42 -6.40 -11.09
CA GLY A 15 -0.12 -6.25 -12.51
C GLY A 15 0.42 -4.85 -12.83
N MET A 16 -0.17 -3.82 -12.24
CA MET A 16 0.30 -2.44 -12.39
C MET A 16 1.71 -2.26 -11.81
N GLN A 17 1.96 -2.78 -10.61
CA GLN A 17 3.26 -2.74 -9.96
C GLN A 17 4.35 -3.42 -10.81
N TYR A 18 4.00 -4.47 -11.55
CA TYR A 18 4.94 -5.20 -12.40
C TYR A 18 5.17 -4.54 -13.78
N VAL A 19 4.10 -4.06 -14.43
CA VAL A 19 4.15 -3.57 -15.83
C VAL A 19 4.55 -2.09 -15.92
N LEU A 20 3.99 -1.21 -15.09
CA LEU A 20 4.24 0.24 -15.23
C LEU A 20 5.71 0.65 -15.11
N PRO A 21 6.55 0.02 -14.25
CA PRO A 21 7.97 0.33 -14.21
C PRO A 21 8.73 0.03 -15.51
N GLN A 22 8.21 -0.90 -16.32
CA GLN A 22 8.81 -1.26 -17.62
C GLN A 22 8.48 -0.23 -18.71
N VAL A 23 7.32 0.43 -18.59
CA VAL A 23 6.86 1.45 -19.54
C VAL A 23 7.46 2.82 -19.20
N TRP A 24 7.56 3.15 -17.91
CA TRP A 24 8.10 4.44 -17.48
C TRP A 24 8.88 4.31 -16.17
N ALA A 25 10.20 4.53 -16.23
CA ALA A 25 11.12 4.45 -15.10
C ALA A 25 10.67 5.16 -13.79
N PRO A 26 10.09 6.38 -13.79
CA PRO A 26 9.66 7.04 -12.56
C PRO A 26 8.51 6.32 -11.82
N LEU A 27 7.72 5.50 -12.51
CA LEU A 27 6.63 4.73 -11.87
C LEU A 27 7.14 3.58 -11.01
N ARG A 28 8.42 3.20 -11.15
CA ARG A 28 9.08 2.22 -10.27
C ARG A 28 9.07 2.62 -8.80
N PHE A 29 9.06 3.92 -8.53
CA PHE A 29 9.09 4.44 -7.16
C PHE A 29 7.72 4.40 -6.48
N MET A 30 6.64 4.18 -7.22
CA MET A 30 5.28 4.20 -6.69
C MET A 30 4.88 2.81 -6.17
N ASP A 31 4.37 2.74 -4.94
CA ASP A 31 3.82 1.49 -4.37
C ASP A 31 2.29 1.47 -4.51
N PHE A 32 1.81 0.96 -5.64
CA PHE A 32 0.38 0.81 -5.93
C PHE A 32 -0.31 -0.12 -4.93
N ILE A 33 0.42 -1.14 -4.47
CA ILE A 33 -0.09 -2.13 -3.53
C ILE A 33 -0.29 -1.49 -2.15
N LEU A 34 0.57 -0.56 -1.72
CA LEU A 34 0.39 0.20 -0.49
C LEU A 34 -0.82 1.13 -0.58
N ILE A 35 -1.03 1.81 -1.72
CA ILE A 35 -2.22 2.65 -1.94
C ILE A 35 -3.50 1.83 -1.82
N LEU A 36 -3.53 0.64 -2.44
CA LEU A 36 -4.65 -0.29 -2.31
C LEU A 36 -4.83 -0.75 -0.85
N THR A 37 -3.75 -1.08 -0.16
CA THR A 37 -3.78 -1.53 1.25
C THR A 37 -4.41 -0.46 2.14
N PHE A 38 -4.01 0.79 1.94
CA PHE A 38 -4.57 1.94 2.65
C PHE A 38 -6.07 2.13 2.37
N HIS A 39 -6.50 2.13 1.10
CA HIS A 39 -7.91 2.25 0.73
C HIS A 39 -8.77 1.06 1.20
N ALA A 40 -8.19 -0.15 1.18
CA ALA A 40 -8.85 -1.33 1.72
C ALA A 40 -9.00 -1.23 3.24
N ALA A 41 -8.01 -0.67 3.94
CA ALA A 41 -8.04 -0.48 5.39
C ALA A 41 -9.08 0.55 5.83
N THR A 42 -9.26 1.65 5.09
CA THR A 42 -10.25 2.68 5.45
C THR A 42 -11.69 2.12 5.45
N ARG A 43 -11.97 1.16 4.56
CA ARG A 43 -13.30 0.55 4.33
C ARG A 43 -13.47 -0.86 4.93
N SER A 44 -12.64 -1.26 5.89
CA SER A 44 -12.70 -2.60 6.48
C SER A 44 -12.62 -2.59 8.00
N THR A 45 -12.96 -3.71 8.63
CA THR A 45 -12.77 -3.90 10.08
C THR A 45 -11.28 -4.06 10.40
N PRO A 46 -10.83 -3.86 11.66
CA PRO A 46 -9.42 -4.00 12.04
C PRO A 46 -8.82 -5.35 11.64
N LEU A 47 -9.50 -6.44 11.97
CA LEU A 47 -9.06 -7.78 11.56
C LEU A 47 -8.98 -7.90 10.04
N GLN A 48 -9.95 -7.31 9.33
CA GLN A 48 -9.96 -7.32 7.87
C GLN A 48 -8.79 -6.54 7.25
N SER A 49 -8.45 -5.40 7.83
CA SER A 49 -7.35 -4.57 7.37
C SER A 49 -5.99 -5.26 7.51
N VAL A 50 -5.83 -6.08 8.55
CA VAL A 50 -4.62 -6.84 8.85
C VAL A 50 -4.41 -7.94 7.80
N TRP A 51 -5.38 -8.84 7.60
CA TRP A 51 -5.20 -9.94 6.66
C TRP A 51 -5.12 -9.46 5.21
N ARG A 52 -5.83 -8.38 4.85
CA ARG A 52 -5.73 -7.76 3.53
C ARG A 52 -4.35 -7.14 3.30
N GLY A 53 -3.81 -6.45 4.30
CA GLY A 53 -2.44 -5.92 4.24
C GLY A 53 -1.40 -7.03 4.09
N TRP A 54 -1.57 -8.13 4.83
CA TRP A 54 -0.71 -9.30 4.73
C TRP A 54 -0.74 -9.94 3.33
N LEU A 55 -1.93 -10.20 2.78
CA LEU A 55 -2.06 -10.73 1.41
C LEU A 55 -1.51 -9.77 0.36
N ALA A 56 -1.76 -8.48 0.51
CA ALA A 56 -1.24 -7.47 -0.39
C ALA A 56 0.29 -7.46 -0.38
N GLY A 57 0.91 -7.58 0.80
CA GLY A 57 2.34 -7.70 0.93
C GLY A 57 2.92 -9.00 0.38
N LEU A 58 2.25 -10.14 0.56
CA LEU A 58 2.65 -11.38 -0.12
C LEU A 58 2.61 -11.25 -1.64
N ALA A 59 1.55 -10.65 -2.18
CA ALA A 59 1.45 -10.39 -3.61
C ALA A 59 2.57 -9.44 -4.10
N HIS A 60 2.96 -8.47 -3.28
CA HIS A 60 4.11 -7.62 -3.58
C HIS A 60 5.42 -8.42 -3.57
N ASP A 61 5.67 -9.25 -2.55
CA ASP A 61 6.86 -10.10 -2.48
C ASP A 61 7.01 -10.98 -3.73
N LEU A 62 5.90 -11.49 -4.30
CA LEU A 62 5.89 -12.28 -5.54
C LEU A 62 6.23 -11.47 -6.81
N THR A 63 6.01 -10.15 -6.81
CA THR A 63 6.40 -9.27 -7.94
C THR A 63 7.86 -8.86 -7.90
N LEU A 64 8.50 -9.02 -6.75
CA LEU A 64 9.92 -8.73 -6.58
C LEU A 64 10.76 -9.90 -7.10
N SER A 65 12.06 -9.64 -7.26
CA SER A 65 13.01 -10.65 -7.73
C SER A 65 12.89 -11.95 -6.91
N PRO A 66 13.09 -13.15 -7.51
CA PRO A 66 13.05 -14.42 -6.79
C PRO A 66 14.01 -14.51 -5.59
N PHE A 67 15.05 -13.66 -5.58
CA PHE A 67 16.02 -13.55 -4.49
C PHE A 67 15.53 -12.68 -3.33
N TYR A 68 14.34 -12.10 -3.43
CA TYR A 68 13.74 -11.30 -2.37
C TYR A 68 13.09 -12.24 -1.34
N PRO A 69 13.39 -12.10 -0.04
CA PRO A 69 12.81 -12.93 1.00
C PRO A 69 11.28 -12.74 1.06
N LEU A 70 10.56 -13.86 0.91
CA LEU A 70 9.12 -13.89 1.07
C LEU A 70 8.74 -13.51 2.51
N GLY A 71 7.77 -12.61 2.66
CA GLY A 71 7.20 -12.25 3.95
C GLY A 71 7.64 -10.89 4.50
N ILE A 72 8.68 -10.25 3.94
CA ILE A 72 9.09 -8.91 4.38
C ILE A 72 7.99 -7.89 4.05
N GLN A 73 7.54 -7.81 2.78
CA GLN A 73 6.47 -6.89 2.44
C GLN A 73 5.13 -7.32 3.06
N ALA A 74 4.89 -8.63 3.21
CA ALA A 74 3.72 -9.14 3.93
C ALA A 74 3.62 -8.56 5.34
N THR A 75 4.72 -8.56 6.09
CA THR A 75 4.76 -8.08 7.47
C THR A 75 4.60 -6.56 7.53
N THR A 76 5.30 -5.80 6.68
CA THR A 76 5.23 -4.34 6.70
C THR A 76 3.88 -3.83 6.22
N LYS A 77 3.27 -4.44 5.19
CA LYS A 77 1.94 -4.04 4.69
C LYS A 77 0.81 -4.50 5.61
N MET A 78 0.97 -5.59 6.34
CA MET A 78 0.07 -5.94 7.46
C MET A 78 0.06 -4.85 8.52
N ALA A 79 1.24 -4.39 8.97
CA ALA A 79 1.36 -3.29 9.92
C ALA A 79 0.80 -1.98 9.36
N ALA A 80 1.09 -1.68 8.09
CA ALA A 80 0.56 -0.49 7.42
C ALA A 80 -0.96 -0.50 7.34
N GLY A 81 -1.58 -1.64 7.01
CA GLY A 81 -3.04 -1.81 7.00
C GLY A 81 -3.66 -1.58 8.38
N PHE A 82 -3.05 -2.14 9.43
CA PHE A 82 -3.49 -1.94 10.81
C PHE A 82 -3.39 -0.46 11.25
N LEU A 83 -2.24 0.16 11.03
CA LEU A 83 -2.02 1.58 11.35
C LEU A 83 -2.98 2.49 10.58
N SER A 84 -3.23 2.20 9.31
CA SER A 84 -4.19 2.93 8.48
C SER A 84 -5.60 2.86 9.07
N ARG A 85 -6.02 1.68 9.55
CA ARG A 85 -7.33 1.52 10.18
C ARG A 85 -7.43 2.25 11.51
N LEU A 86 -6.38 2.22 12.34
CA LEU A 86 -6.33 2.98 13.58
C LEU A 86 -6.39 4.48 13.32
N ALA A 87 -5.64 4.97 12.34
CA ALA A 87 -5.64 6.37 11.95
C ALA A 87 -7.01 6.82 11.44
N CYS A 88 -7.68 6.04 10.58
CA CYS A 88 -9.04 6.34 10.12
C CYS A 88 -10.08 6.42 11.24
N ARG A 89 -9.87 5.71 12.35
CA ARG A 89 -10.78 5.76 13.51
C ARG A 89 -10.56 6.98 14.40
N ARG A 90 -9.38 7.59 14.34
CA ARG A 90 -8.98 8.71 15.22
C ARG A 90 -8.91 10.06 14.51
N ILE A 91 -8.68 10.04 13.20
CA ILE A 91 -8.45 11.21 12.37
C ILE A 91 -9.46 11.18 11.24
N ASN A 92 -10.15 12.30 11.02
CA ASN A 92 -11.02 12.40 9.87
C ASN A 92 -10.19 12.52 8.57
N MET A 93 -10.24 11.50 7.72
CA MET A 93 -9.46 11.39 6.47
C MET A 93 -10.22 11.88 5.23
N ASP A 94 -11.28 12.65 5.40
CA ASP A 94 -12.09 13.19 4.29
C ASP A 94 -11.32 14.21 3.43
N HIS A 95 -10.34 14.90 4.00
CA HIS A 95 -9.53 15.87 3.26
C HIS A 95 -8.44 15.19 2.42
N PRO A 96 -8.37 15.44 1.09
CA PRO A 96 -7.39 14.81 0.21
C PRO A 96 -5.95 15.08 0.61
N ALA A 97 -5.66 16.31 1.07
CA ALA A 97 -4.33 16.70 1.52
C ALA A 97 -3.88 15.92 2.77
N LEU A 98 -4.80 15.68 3.70
CA LEU A 98 -4.51 14.94 4.93
C LEU A 98 -4.34 13.45 4.61
N GLN A 99 -5.16 12.92 3.71
CA GLN A 99 -5.04 11.55 3.20
C GLN A 99 -3.70 11.32 2.48
N SER A 100 -3.29 12.23 1.60
CA SER A 100 -1.99 12.13 0.90
C SER A 100 -0.82 12.27 1.86
N LEU A 101 -0.90 13.18 2.85
CA LEU A 101 0.11 13.33 3.88
C LEU A 101 0.25 12.04 4.71
N PHE A 102 -0.86 11.43 5.07
CA PHE A 102 -0.84 10.16 5.80
C PHE A 102 -0.23 9.04 4.96
N VAL A 103 -0.60 8.91 3.69
CA VAL A 103 -0.01 7.90 2.78
C VAL A 103 1.49 8.16 2.58
N PHE A 104 1.94 9.41 2.51
CA PHE A 104 3.35 9.76 2.47
C PHE A 104 4.10 9.23 3.70
N VAL A 105 3.60 9.55 4.89
CA VAL A 105 4.20 9.09 6.16
C VAL A 105 4.18 7.57 6.25
N LEU A 106 3.06 6.93 5.85
CA LEU A 106 2.92 5.49 5.83
C LEU A 106 3.90 4.82 4.85
N ALA A 107 4.14 5.41 3.69
CA ALA A 107 5.08 4.92 2.71
C ALA A 107 6.53 5.05 3.19
N CYS A 108 6.88 6.19 3.81
CA CYS A 108 8.17 6.36 4.48
C CYS A 108 8.37 5.28 5.57
N ALA A 109 7.38 5.09 6.43
CA ALA A 109 7.43 4.10 7.50
C ALA A 109 7.52 2.67 6.97
N ASN A 110 6.75 2.33 5.92
CA ASN A 110 6.80 1.02 5.28
C ASN A 110 8.19 0.75 4.70
N ASN A 111 8.76 1.69 3.95
CA ASN A 111 10.08 1.51 3.35
C ASN A 111 11.18 1.41 4.42
N LEU A 112 11.09 2.21 5.48
CA LEU A 112 12.02 2.13 6.61
C LEU A 112 11.90 0.79 7.34
N ALA A 113 10.68 0.29 7.55
CA ALA A 113 10.44 -1.01 8.15
C ALA A 113 10.97 -2.16 7.28
N VAL A 114 10.82 -2.06 5.95
CA VAL A 114 11.42 -3.03 5.01
C VAL A 114 12.94 -3.03 5.18
N VAL A 115 13.59 -1.87 5.10
CA VAL A 115 15.05 -1.74 5.31
C VAL A 115 15.47 -2.29 6.67
N GLY A 116 14.73 -1.97 7.74
CA GLY A 116 14.99 -2.48 9.09
C GLY A 116 14.91 -4.01 9.16
N LEU A 117 13.92 -4.62 8.50
CA LEU A 117 13.79 -6.08 8.44
C LEU A 117 14.95 -6.73 7.68
N PHE A 118 15.40 -6.14 6.56
CA PHE A 118 16.61 -6.62 5.86
C PHE A 118 17.84 -6.63 6.78
N ILE A 119 18.03 -5.56 7.57
CA ILE A 119 19.14 -5.46 8.53
C ILE A 119 19.00 -6.52 9.63
N ILE A 120 17.82 -6.68 10.22
CA ILE A 120 17.56 -7.65 11.29
C ILE A 120 17.81 -9.08 10.81
N PHE A 121 17.42 -9.40 9.57
CA PHE A 121 17.64 -10.72 8.97
C PHE A 121 19.04 -10.90 8.36
N GLY A 122 19.93 -9.91 8.49
CA GLY A 122 21.30 -9.98 8.00
C GLY A 122 21.42 -10.05 6.47
N GLN A 123 20.40 -9.58 5.74
CA GLN A 123 20.36 -9.60 4.28
C GLN A 123 20.88 -8.28 3.68
N THR A 124 21.31 -8.33 2.41
CA THR A 124 21.79 -7.14 1.71
C THR A 124 20.65 -6.18 1.41
N CYS A 125 20.70 -4.99 2.01
CA CYS A 125 19.70 -3.96 1.78
C CYS A 125 19.74 -3.47 0.33
N PRO A 126 18.61 -3.47 -0.41
CA PRO A 126 18.55 -2.92 -1.75
C PRO A 126 18.64 -1.38 -1.76
N ALA A 127 18.36 -0.71 -0.65
CA ALA A 127 18.43 0.75 -0.52
C ALA A 127 19.54 1.15 0.45
N GLN A 128 20.65 1.67 -0.08
CA GLN A 128 21.77 2.20 0.70
C GLN A 128 21.67 3.71 0.96
N SER A 129 20.64 4.39 0.43
CA SER A 129 20.46 5.84 0.57
C SER A 129 19.01 6.24 0.89
N PRO A 130 18.80 7.35 1.60
CA PRO A 130 17.45 7.85 1.96
C PRO A 130 16.70 8.51 0.79
N ILE A 131 17.40 8.92 -0.25
CA ILE A 131 16.84 9.62 -1.42
C ILE A 131 15.78 8.77 -2.16
N PRO A 132 16.05 7.52 -2.59
CA PRO A 132 15.05 6.68 -3.26
C PRO A 132 13.87 6.34 -2.33
N LEU A 133 14.09 6.32 -1.01
CA LEU A 133 13.05 6.06 -0.03
C LEU A 133 12.04 7.21 0.02
N LEU A 134 12.54 8.45 0.13
CA LEU A 134 11.72 9.66 0.11
C LEU A 134 11.04 9.88 -1.24
N LEU A 135 11.75 9.62 -2.34
CA LEU A 135 11.20 9.72 -3.68
C LEU A 135 10.05 8.71 -3.87
N GLY A 136 10.21 7.48 -3.38
CA GLY A 136 9.15 6.48 -3.42
C GLY A 136 7.93 6.84 -2.58
N ALA A 137 8.15 7.39 -1.39
CA ALA A 137 7.07 7.89 -0.56
C ALA A 137 6.33 9.06 -1.22
N ALA A 138 7.06 10.01 -1.80
CA ALA A 138 6.49 11.14 -2.52
C ALA A 138 5.68 10.69 -3.75
N ALA A 139 6.25 9.80 -4.57
CA ALA A 139 5.56 9.22 -5.73
C ALA A 139 4.28 8.50 -5.31
N THR A 140 4.33 7.70 -4.24
CA THR A 140 3.16 6.97 -3.72
C THR A 140 2.08 7.91 -3.21
N ALA A 141 2.45 9.00 -2.54
CA ALA A 141 1.51 10.03 -2.10
C ALA A 141 0.86 10.78 -3.28
N CYS A 142 1.64 11.13 -4.31
CA CYS A 142 1.13 11.72 -5.54
C CYS A 142 0.18 10.75 -6.27
N GLY A 143 0.56 9.49 -6.39
CA GLY A 143 -0.28 8.43 -6.96
C GLY A 143 -1.61 8.27 -6.22
N ASN A 144 -1.59 8.38 -4.90
CA ASN A 144 -2.80 8.34 -4.08
C ASN A 144 -3.77 9.49 -4.41
N VAL A 145 -3.26 10.69 -4.69
CA VAL A 145 -4.09 11.83 -5.14
C VAL A 145 -4.75 11.52 -6.49
N VAL A 146 -3.99 10.98 -7.45
CA VAL A 146 -4.51 10.60 -8.78
C VAL A 146 -5.57 9.51 -8.66
N VAL A 147 -5.30 8.44 -7.92
CA VAL A 147 -6.25 7.35 -7.68
C VAL A 147 -7.53 7.88 -7.05
N ARG A 148 -7.41 8.80 -6.08
CA ARG A 148 -8.58 9.44 -5.47
C ARG A 148 -9.37 10.26 -6.49
N MET A 149 -8.72 11.07 -7.32
CA MET A 149 -9.41 11.84 -8.37
C MET A 149 -10.19 10.94 -9.34
N LEU A 150 -9.63 9.77 -9.68
CA LEU A 150 -10.31 8.76 -10.50
C LEU A 150 -11.48 8.09 -9.75
N ILE A 151 -11.35 7.90 -8.44
CA ILE A 151 -12.36 7.27 -7.57
C ILE A 151 -13.46 8.24 -7.13
N VAL A 152 -13.39 9.56 -7.37
CA VAL A 152 -14.44 10.53 -6.96
C VAL A 152 -15.81 10.28 -7.62
N ARG A 153 -15.94 9.32 -8.55
CA ARG A 153 -17.25 8.75 -8.94
C ARG A 153 -17.23 7.21 -8.96
N PRO A 154 -17.37 6.52 -7.81
CA PRO A 154 -17.74 5.11 -7.82
C PRO A 154 -19.28 5.00 -7.85
N PRO A 155 -19.88 4.10 -8.64
CA PRO A 155 -21.29 3.76 -8.46
C PRO A 155 -21.51 3.22 -7.03
N ALA A 156 -22.51 3.77 -6.34
CA ALA A 156 -22.79 3.54 -4.92
C ALA A 156 -22.97 2.04 -4.57
N ASP A 157 -23.43 1.26 -5.55
CA ASP A 157 -23.93 -0.10 -5.39
C ASP A 157 -22.84 -1.16 -5.09
N LEU A 158 -21.56 -0.84 -5.30
CA LEU A 158 -20.44 -1.77 -5.09
C LEU A 158 -19.78 -1.67 -3.71
N PHE A 159 -20.13 -0.64 -2.93
CA PHE A 159 -19.39 -0.27 -1.72
C PHE A 159 -20.18 -0.42 -0.41
N GLU A 160 -21.47 -0.76 -0.47
CA GLU A 160 -22.24 -1.05 0.72
C GLU A 160 -21.65 -2.25 1.48
N VAL A 161 -21.17 -1.94 2.68
CA VAL A 161 -20.94 -2.90 3.74
C VAL A 161 -22.19 -2.79 4.59
N GLU A 162 -22.99 -3.86 4.65
CA GLU A 162 -24.02 -4.01 5.67
C GLU A 162 -23.39 -3.71 7.02
N GLN A 163 -23.85 -2.60 7.62
CA GLN A 163 -23.53 -2.28 9.00
C GLN A 163 -24.33 -3.25 9.88
N PRO A 164 -23.71 -3.90 10.88
CA PRO A 164 -24.46 -4.47 11.99
C PRO A 164 -25.01 -3.36 12.89
#